data_AF-A0A8B6F1R1-F1
#
_entry.id   AF-A0A8B6F1R1-F1
#
_cell.length_a   1.000
_cell.length_b   1.000
_cell.length_c   1.000
_cell.angle_alpha   90.00
_cell.angle_beta   90.00
_cell.angle_gamma   90.00
#
_symmetry.space_group_name_H-M   'P 1'
#
loop_
_entity.id
_entity.type
_entity.pdbx_description
1 polymer ?
#
loop_
_entity_poly.entity_id
_entity_poly.type
_entity_poly.pdbx_seq_one_letter_code
_entity_poly.pdbx_strand_id
1 'polypeptide(L)'
;MRKSVKFVSSEKKREFVSSEEKCEFVSTEKKCERDSNEKKCEFVCSEKKCEHDSNEKKYAINPCSSYKAINEWQRSVRNNKVEGAKCDSFLKEGWYRVTSLAGEEMPTSCPKNGFRCGTIEPVWLNGTFPVSGMTKNLTACSAHFDGDCCKNKYQIQVKNCTGFYVYKLVPTSACPQAYCFGKELPCRPGYASKNGFSPGCKYEPCLTVNHKPLDNWRRSFGNNNTDSTICDSFLDPVWYKPISKAGNGMPTTCPKDGFRCGTIEPVWLNGTLPSTVNTTINATACVSSFSRGCCSPHYEIQIRNCGKFNVYKLASTKACPRGYCFGSEIPCPVGETSDTGYTPGCEFDPCYSSNYHMLSGQVKRSSNYSLTKSDSPIDDSTLTTNWYRIKSDTGNEIVMTKQPINQCGTKHPIWMKGALPVQSDKTVDRKVCMSDVNNFCQVESTIKVRNCSTFNVYFLPQTTTKNAAYCFGTKPYKENSSDKKNSFVESRDIPWIVVVSVLVLIIVLLVAIFIMKQITKKTRLDSKVEEEKPPPYTPIVENGIPHIHHKQVQN
;
A
#
# COMPACT_ATOMS: atom_id res chain seq x y z
N MET A 1 36.56 -6.50 -23.84
CA MET A 1 35.28 -7.05 -24.33
C MET A 1 34.51 -5.95 -25.05
N ARG A 2 34.36 -6.05 -26.37
CA ARG A 2 33.42 -5.22 -27.15
C ARG A 2 32.02 -5.84 -27.02
N LYS A 3 31.01 -5.05 -26.68
CA LYS A 3 29.61 -5.35 -27.03
C LYS A 3 29.02 -4.12 -27.71
N SER A 4 28.69 -4.33 -28.98
CA SER A 4 28.05 -3.43 -29.91
C SER A 4 26.54 -3.41 -29.64
N VAL A 5 25.91 -2.23 -29.72
CA VAL A 5 24.45 -2.11 -29.84
C VAL A 5 24.14 -1.33 -31.11
N LYS A 6 23.28 -1.91 -31.96
CA LYS A 6 22.82 -1.40 -33.26
C LYS A 6 21.80 -0.27 -33.07
N PHE A 7 21.87 0.75 -33.91
CA PHE A 7 20.80 1.75 -34.07
C PHE A 7 19.91 1.37 -35.25
N VAL A 8 18.59 1.52 -35.08
CA VAL A 8 17.58 1.50 -36.14
C VAL A 8 16.94 2.88 -36.17
N SER A 9 16.85 3.51 -37.34
CA SER A 9 16.23 4.82 -37.54
C SER A 9 14.85 4.69 -38.19
N SER A 10 13.88 5.49 -37.75
CA SER A 10 12.66 5.75 -38.52
C SER A 10 12.16 7.18 -38.27
N GLU A 11 11.93 7.92 -39.35
CA GLU A 11 11.38 9.28 -39.38
C GLU A 11 9.85 9.29 -39.21
N LYS A 12 9.33 10.18 -38.35
CA LYS A 12 8.24 11.17 -38.61
C LYS A 12 7.41 11.53 -37.35
N LYS A 13 7.35 12.86 -37.12
CA LYS A 13 6.29 13.69 -36.51
C LYS A 13 5.97 13.62 -34.98
N ARG A 14 6.46 14.69 -34.32
CA ARG A 14 5.86 15.64 -33.34
C ARG A 14 5.27 15.19 -31.98
N GLU A 15 5.85 15.84 -30.96
CA GLU A 15 5.32 16.28 -29.64
C GLU A 15 5.11 15.25 -28.50
N PHE A 16 5.99 15.25 -27.48
CA PHE A 16 5.76 15.87 -26.15
C PHE A 16 7.06 15.99 -25.32
N VAL A 17 7.25 17.21 -24.81
CA VAL A 17 7.96 17.74 -23.61
C VAL A 17 8.76 16.80 -22.68
N SER A 18 10.06 17.11 -22.51
CA SER A 18 10.69 17.26 -21.18
C SER A 18 11.83 18.26 -21.25
N SER A 19 11.71 19.34 -20.48
CA SER A 19 12.64 20.44 -20.32
C SER A 19 13.76 20.08 -19.34
N GLU A 20 15.01 20.05 -19.80
CA GLU A 20 16.17 20.47 -19.02
C GLU A 20 17.10 21.26 -19.95
N GLU A 21 17.67 22.31 -19.38
CA GLU A 21 18.10 23.54 -20.04
C GLU A 21 19.29 23.38 -20.99
N LYS A 22 19.13 23.94 -22.18
CA LYS A 22 20.23 24.39 -23.04
C LYS A 22 20.97 25.54 -22.35
N CYS A 23 22.29 25.44 -22.29
CA CYS A 23 23.14 26.61 -22.45
C CYS A 23 23.35 26.84 -23.96
N GLU A 24 22.93 27.99 -24.48
CA GLU A 24 23.44 28.52 -25.75
C GLU A 24 24.30 29.74 -25.43
N PHE A 25 25.54 29.73 -25.90
CA PHE A 25 26.32 30.94 -26.12
C PHE A 25 26.61 31.07 -27.61
N VAL A 26 26.23 32.21 -28.16
CA VAL A 26 26.52 32.65 -29.51
C VAL A 26 27.95 33.21 -29.53
N SER A 27 28.75 32.78 -30.50
CA SER A 27 29.86 33.60 -30.99
C SER A 27 29.83 33.67 -32.52
N THR A 28 29.87 34.91 -33.00
CA THR A 28 30.24 35.36 -34.35
C THR A 28 31.64 34.84 -34.69
N GLU A 29 32.03 34.39 -35.89
CA GLU A 29 31.78 34.86 -37.25
C GLU A 29 32.37 33.84 -38.25
N LYS A 30 31.89 33.86 -39.51
CA LYS A 30 32.57 33.45 -40.76
C LYS A 30 32.94 31.96 -41.04
N LYS A 31 32.23 31.46 -42.06
CA LYS A 31 32.60 30.50 -43.14
C LYS A 31 33.55 29.34 -42.79
N CYS A 32 32.98 28.14 -42.71
CA CYS A 32 33.63 26.92 -43.20
C CYS A 32 32.66 26.20 -44.15
N GLU A 33 33.05 26.07 -45.41
CA GLU A 33 32.35 25.28 -46.42
C GLU A 33 32.54 23.78 -46.15
N ARG A 34 31.56 23.00 -46.59
CA ARG A 34 31.52 21.55 -46.49
C ARG A 34 32.46 20.98 -47.54
N ASP A 35 33.59 20.42 -47.12
CA ASP A 35 34.34 19.48 -47.97
C ASP A 35 34.07 18.05 -47.53
N SER A 36 33.67 17.24 -48.50
CA SER A 36 33.34 15.84 -48.36
C SER A 36 34.62 15.03 -48.49
N ASN A 37 35.19 14.54 -47.38
CA ASN A 37 35.87 13.24 -47.33
C ASN A 37 36.27 12.83 -45.90
N GLU A 38 35.99 11.56 -45.60
CA GLU A 38 36.60 10.64 -44.63
C GLU A 38 36.85 11.03 -43.14
N LYS A 39 36.08 10.35 -42.29
CA LYS A 39 36.40 9.76 -40.97
C LYS A 39 37.82 10.04 -40.39
N LYS A 40 37.94 11.05 -39.54
CA LYS A 40 38.67 11.04 -38.23
C LYS A 40 38.68 12.47 -37.65
N CYS A 41 38.06 12.67 -36.50
CA CYS A 41 38.35 13.84 -35.67
C CYS A 41 39.14 13.34 -34.46
N GLU A 42 40.45 13.54 -34.50
CA GLU A 42 41.35 13.43 -33.36
C GLU A 42 41.73 14.86 -32.99
N PHE A 43 41.45 15.29 -31.76
CA PHE A 43 41.77 16.64 -31.28
C PHE A 43 43.17 16.62 -30.65
N VAL A 44 44.10 17.39 -31.23
CA VAL A 44 45.39 17.72 -30.61
C VAL A 44 45.26 19.10 -29.97
N CYS A 45 45.34 19.18 -28.66
CA CYS A 45 45.48 20.45 -27.95
C CYS A 45 46.96 20.78 -27.82
N SER A 46 47.42 21.88 -28.44
CA SER A 46 48.74 22.45 -28.17
C SER A 46 48.63 23.53 -27.09
N GLU A 47 49.35 23.35 -25.98
CA GLU A 47 49.51 24.33 -24.92
C GLU A 47 50.12 25.64 -25.46
N LYS A 48 49.38 26.74 -25.37
CA LYS A 48 49.97 28.08 -25.32
C LYS A 48 49.39 28.84 -24.14
N LYS A 49 50.31 29.28 -23.27
CA LYS A 49 50.12 30.16 -22.13
C LYS A 49 49.19 31.32 -22.48
N CYS A 50 48.14 31.53 -21.68
CA CYS A 50 47.44 32.81 -21.63
C CYS A 50 48.19 33.70 -20.64
N GLU A 51 48.74 34.81 -21.13
CA GLU A 51 49.16 35.94 -20.30
C GLU A 51 47.94 36.60 -19.65
N HIS A 52 48.14 37.03 -18.40
CA HIS A 52 47.13 37.58 -17.51
C HIS A 52 46.85 39.04 -17.89
N ASP A 53 45.88 39.30 -18.77
CA ASP A 53 45.38 40.66 -18.98
C ASP A 53 44.39 41.02 -17.86
N SER A 54 44.86 41.82 -16.90
CA SER A 54 44.16 42.24 -15.69
C SER A 54 43.13 43.35 -15.97
N ASN A 55 42.13 43.07 -16.81
CA ASN A 55 40.98 43.94 -16.98
C ASN A 55 39.67 43.13 -16.97
N GLU A 56 39.29 42.64 -15.79
CA GLU A 56 37.94 42.16 -15.52
C GLU A 56 36.94 43.32 -15.64
N LYS A 57 36.36 43.50 -16.82
CA LYS A 57 35.06 44.15 -16.94
C LYS A 57 34.04 43.26 -16.22
N LYS A 58 33.75 43.60 -14.97
CA LYS A 58 32.69 43.00 -14.15
C LYS A 58 31.35 43.15 -14.88
N TYR A 59 30.96 42.16 -15.67
CA TYR A 59 29.64 42.12 -16.30
C TYR A 59 28.59 42.20 -15.20
N ALA A 60 27.74 43.23 -15.25
CA ALA A 60 26.65 43.40 -14.30
C ALA A 60 25.70 42.19 -14.42
N ILE A 61 25.66 41.35 -13.37
CA ILE A 61 24.78 40.17 -13.30
C ILE A 61 23.34 40.63 -13.54
N ASN A 62 22.69 40.11 -14.59
CA ASN A 62 21.29 40.42 -14.87
C ASN A 62 20.39 39.70 -13.85
N PRO A 63 19.68 40.43 -12.97
CA PRO A 63 18.88 39.80 -11.93
C PRO A 63 17.61 39.14 -12.47
N CYS A 64 17.26 39.32 -13.76
CA CYS A 64 16.17 38.59 -14.41
C CYS A 64 16.55 37.15 -14.77
N SER A 65 17.85 36.83 -14.84
CA SER A 65 18.37 35.50 -15.15
C SER A 65 19.18 34.88 -14.01
N SER A 66 19.54 35.65 -13.00
CA SER A 66 20.33 35.19 -11.85
C SER A 66 19.73 35.74 -10.55
N TYR A 67 18.93 34.91 -9.88
CA TYR A 67 18.25 35.21 -8.62
C TYR A 67 18.14 33.95 -7.74
N LYS A 68 17.83 34.14 -6.45
CA LYS A 68 17.47 33.05 -5.52
C LYS A 68 15.95 32.91 -5.45
N ALA A 69 15.43 31.69 -5.54
CA ALA A 69 13.99 31.45 -5.43
C ALA A 69 13.52 31.46 -3.96
N ILE A 70 12.38 32.11 -3.70
CA ILE A 70 11.62 32.01 -2.44
C ILE A 70 10.30 31.33 -2.77
N ASN A 71 10.12 30.10 -2.27
CA ASN A 71 8.91 29.30 -2.50
C ASN A 71 8.21 28.95 -1.18
N GLU A 72 7.81 29.98 -0.44
CA GLU A 72 7.28 29.83 0.93
C GLU A 72 5.91 30.48 1.05
N TRP A 73 4.84 29.68 0.97
CA TRP A 73 3.47 30.19 1.05
C TRP A 73 3.15 30.88 2.38
N GLN A 74 3.87 30.50 3.45
CA GLN A 74 3.71 31.06 4.78
C GLN A 74 3.90 32.59 4.78
N ARG A 75 4.63 33.14 3.78
CA ARG A 75 4.86 34.58 3.60
C ARG A 75 3.64 35.35 3.07
N SER A 76 2.55 34.66 2.77
CA SER A 76 1.29 35.28 2.36
C SER A 76 0.75 36.25 3.41
N VAL A 77 0.28 37.42 2.97
CA VAL A 77 -0.36 38.39 3.86
C VAL A 77 -1.66 37.86 4.49
N ARG A 78 -2.25 36.78 3.95
CA ARG A 78 -3.39 36.11 4.59
C ARG A 78 -2.99 35.08 5.65
N ASN A 79 -1.70 34.72 5.77
CA ASN A 79 -1.24 33.79 6.81
C ASN A 79 -1.00 34.53 8.13
N ASN A 80 -1.84 34.26 9.13
CA ASN A 80 -1.74 34.82 10.48
C ASN A 80 -1.16 33.83 11.51
N LYS A 81 -0.71 32.64 11.09
CA LYS A 81 -0.08 31.67 11.99
C LYS A 81 1.39 32.03 12.19
N VAL A 82 1.81 32.20 13.44
CA VAL A 82 3.18 32.59 13.83
C VAL A 82 3.93 31.51 14.60
N GLU A 83 3.39 30.29 14.67
CA GLU A 83 4.13 29.14 15.18
C GLU A 83 5.31 28.85 14.25
N GLY A 84 6.54 28.84 14.80
CA GLY A 84 7.76 28.80 13.98
C GLY A 84 7.94 30.06 13.13
N ALA A 85 7.69 31.23 13.72
CA ALA A 85 7.70 32.52 13.04
C ALA A 85 8.93 32.73 12.13
N LYS A 86 8.68 33.16 10.89
CA LYS A 86 9.71 33.46 9.90
C LYS A 86 10.58 34.61 10.35
N CYS A 87 11.86 34.51 9.99
CA CYS A 87 12.88 35.47 10.36
C CYS A 87 13.90 35.63 9.25
N ASP A 88 14.01 36.84 8.70
CA ASP A 88 14.91 37.17 7.60
C ASP A 88 16.16 37.93 8.08
N SER A 89 16.47 37.90 9.38
CA SER A 89 17.71 38.52 9.91
C SER A 89 18.97 37.80 9.41
N PHE A 90 18.82 36.53 9.02
CA PHE A 90 19.87 35.70 8.41
C PHE A 90 19.78 35.65 6.87
N LEU A 91 18.81 36.35 6.26
CA LEU A 91 18.70 36.44 4.81
C LEU A 91 19.93 37.18 4.27
N LYS A 92 20.63 36.60 3.29
CA LYS A 92 21.77 37.26 2.65
C LYS A 92 21.29 38.32 1.68
N GLU A 93 21.93 39.48 1.65
CA GLU A 93 21.60 40.47 0.62
C GLU A 93 21.77 39.87 -0.79
N GLY A 94 20.82 40.15 -1.67
CA GLY A 94 20.88 39.68 -3.06
C GLY A 94 19.54 39.74 -3.76
N TRP A 95 19.52 39.33 -5.02
CA TRP A 95 18.32 39.26 -5.84
C TRP A 95 17.54 37.97 -5.59
N TYR A 96 16.25 38.12 -5.30
CA TYR A 96 15.31 37.05 -5.02
C TYR A 96 14.12 37.10 -5.98
N ARG A 97 13.64 35.93 -6.42
CA ARG A 97 12.37 35.77 -7.13
C ARG A 97 11.43 34.95 -6.26
N VAL A 98 10.21 35.41 -6.08
CA VAL A 98 9.18 34.60 -5.43
C VAL A 98 8.57 33.68 -6.48
N THR A 99 8.48 32.39 -6.16
CA THR A 99 7.87 31.38 -7.04
C THR A 99 6.74 30.63 -6.34
N SER A 100 6.25 31.19 -5.23
CA SER A 100 5.15 30.61 -4.48
C SER A 100 3.83 30.79 -5.21
N LEU A 101 3.07 29.71 -5.31
CA LEU A 101 1.68 29.75 -5.79
C LEU A 101 0.74 30.51 -4.85
N ALA A 102 1.22 30.93 -3.67
CA ALA A 102 0.50 31.85 -2.80
C ALA A 102 0.44 33.30 -3.36
N GLY A 103 1.17 33.57 -4.45
CA GLY A 103 1.34 34.87 -5.07
C GLY A 103 2.78 35.36 -4.95
N GLU A 104 3.27 36.03 -5.99
CA GLU A 104 4.67 36.41 -6.13
C GLU A 104 4.98 37.84 -5.65
N GLU A 105 3.96 38.67 -5.49
CA GLU A 105 4.12 40.09 -5.21
C GLU A 105 4.17 40.40 -3.71
N MET A 106 5.11 41.26 -3.31
CA MET A 106 5.11 41.87 -1.99
C MET A 106 3.90 42.81 -1.82
N PRO A 107 3.14 42.77 -0.71
CA PRO A 107 1.99 43.66 -0.54
C PRO A 107 2.43 45.14 -0.50
N THR A 108 1.70 45.99 -1.23
CA THR A 108 1.91 47.45 -1.27
C THR A 108 1.07 48.22 -0.25
N SER A 109 0.41 47.49 0.64
CA SER A 109 -0.42 48.05 1.71
C SER A 109 0.00 47.45 3.03
N CYS A 110 0.09 48.30 4.05
CA CYS A 110 0.49 47.92 5.40
C CYS A 110 -0.38 46.78 5.96
N PRO A 111 0.22 45.64 6.34
CA PRO A 111 -0.43 44.61 7.15
C PRO A 111 -0.58 45.13 8.59
N LYS A 112 -1.58 45.98 8.83
CA LYS A 112 -1.81 46.62 10.14
C LYS A 112 -1.88 45.59 11.26
N ASN A 113 -1.36 45.98 12.43
CA ASN A 113 -1.34 45.22 13.69
C ASN A 113 -0.41 43.99 13.67
N GLY A 114 0.51 43.88 12.72
CA GLY A 114 1.49 42.79 12.66
C GLY A 114 0.86 41.39 12.48
N PHE A 115 1.60 40.36 12.90
CA PHE A 115 1.16 38.94 12.89
C PHE A 115 0.61 38.46 11.54
N ARG A 116 1.34 38.75 10.46
CA ARG A 116 1.02 38.30 9.09
C ARG A 116 2.28 37.71 8.45
N CYS A 117 2.11 37.06 7.30
CA CYS A 117 3.23 36.54 6.51
C CYS A 117 4.07 35.51 7.28
N GLY A 118 3.43 34.82 8.23
CA GLY A 118 4.08 33.82 9.06
C GLY A 118 5.09 34.40 10.04
N THR A 119 5.03 35.69 10.36
CA THR A 119 5.96 36.38 11.27
C THR A 119 5.22 37.37 12.19
N ILE A 120 5.91 37.91 13.20
CA ILE A 120 5.33 38.92 14.11
C ILE A 120 5.38 40.31 13.47
N GLU A 121 6.51 40.69 12.88
CA GLU A 121 6.69 41.95 12.18
C GLU A 121 6.76 41.74 10.65
N PRO A 122 5.62 41.75 9.94
CA PRO A 122 5.60 41.62 8.49
C PRO A 122 6.24 42.83 7.80
N VAL A 123 7.15 42.56 6.86
CA VAL A 123 7.77 43.58 6.02
C VAL A 123 7.04 43.66 4.68
N TRP A 124 6.55 44.86 4.34
CA TRP A 124 5.74 45.14 3.15
C TRP A 124 6.37 46.26 2.30
N LEU A 125 5.93 46.41 1.05
CA LEU A 125 6.51 47.36 0.10
C LEU A 125 5.85 48.73 0.22
N ASN A 126 6.56 49.73 0.71
CA ASN A 126 6.04 51.10 0.75
C ASN A 126 6.35 51.82 -0.57
N GLY A 127 5.48 51.62 -1.56
CA GLY A 127 5.57 52.27 -2.85
C GLY A 127 4.87 51.50 -3.95
N THR A 128 5.07 51.96 -5.19
CA THR A 128 4.51 51.34 -6.40
C THR A 128 5.56 50.57 -7.17
N PHE A 129 5.16 49.43 -7.73
CA PHE A 129 6.01 48.56 -8.55
C PHE A 129 6.58 49.29 -9.78
N PRO A 130 7.80 48.93 -10.24
CA PRO A 130 8.36 49.46 -11.47
C PRO A 130 7.59 48.99 -12.70
N VAL A 131 7.60 49.83 -13.74
CA VAL A 131 7.14 49.43 -15.09
C VAL A 131 8.12 48.42 -15.71
N SER A 132 7.66 47.69 -16.72
CA SER A 132 8.43 46.59 -17.34
C SER A 132 9.82 47.03 -17.79
N GLY A 133 10.83 46.20 -17.50
CA GLY A 133 12.24 46.44 -17.81
C GLY A 133 12.98 47.33 -16.80
N MET A 134 12.26 48.11 -16.00
CA MET A 134 12.85 49.08 -15.09
C MET A 134 13.22 48.49 -13.73
N THR A 135 14.27 49.03 -13.12
CA THR A 135 14.64 48.82 -11.72
C THR A 135 14.35 50.08 -10.92
N LYS A 136 13.73 49.93 -9.75
CA LYS A 136 13.37 51.04 -8.85
C LYS A 136 13.89 50.78 -7.45
N ASN A 137 14.54 51.79 -6.87
CA ASN A 137 14.88 51.81 -5.45
C ASN A 137 13.61 52.11 -4.66
N LEU A 138 13.25 51.26 -3.71
CA LEU A 138 12.04 51.35 -2.91
C LEU A 138 12.35 51.11 -1.43
N THR A 139 11.48 51.61 -0.56
CA THR A 139 11.56 51.31 0.88
C THR A 139 10.60 50.19 1.21
N ALA A 140 11.10 49.12 1.83
CA ALA A 140 10.27 48.14 2.52
C ALA A 140 10.14 48.54 3.99
N CYS A 141 8.94 48.42 4.54
CA CYS A 141 8.60 48.87 5.89
C CYS A 141 8.19 47.67 6.74
N SER A 142 8.66 47.57 7.98
CA SER A 142 8.09 46.62 8.95
C SER A 142 6.84 47.21 9.58
N ALA A 143 5.74 46.46 9.55
CA ALA A 143 4.54 46.78 10.29
C ALA A 143 4.61 46.14 11.67
N HIS A 144 4.50 46.95 12.71
CA HIS A 144 4.59 46.54 14.10
C HIS A 144 3.19 46.32 14.70
N PHE A 145 3.12 45.59 15.82
CA PHE A 145 1.84 45.21 16.44
C PHE A 145 1.11 46.38 17.13
N ASP A 146 1.82 47.46 17.46
CA ASP A 146 1.26 48.71 18.01
C ASP A 146 0.54 49.58 16.96
N GLY A 147 0.54 49.16 15.70
CA GLY A 147 -0.09 49.87 14.58
C GLY A 147 0.86 50.76 13.78
N ASP A 148 2.13 50.91 14.18
CA ASP A 148 3.13 51.59 13.36
C ASP A 148 3.44 50.76 12.10
N CYS A 149 3.05 51.31 10.95
CA CYS A 149 3.19 50.64 9.66
C CYS A 149 4.62 50.69 9.08
N CYS A 150 5.54 51.46 9.64
CA CYS A 150 6.90 51.57 9.12
C CYS A 150 7.91 51.78 10.23
N LYS A 151 7.85 50.91 11.25
CA LYS A 151 8.72 50.95 12.43
C LYS A 151 10.19 50.85 12.05
N ASN A 152 10.52 49.89 11.18
CA ASN A 152 11.83 49.75 10.55
C ASN A 152 11.71 49.95 9.04
N LYS A 153 12.78 50.49 8.44
CA LYS A 153 12.89 50.77 7.00
C LYS A 153 14.05 50.01 6.40
N TYR A 154 13.82 49.34 5.28
CA TYR A 154 14.82 48.60 4.53
C TYR A 154 14.88 49.15 3.10
N GLN A 155 16.05 49.62 2.68
CA GLN A 155 16.24 50.04 1.29
C GLN A 155 16.44 48.81 0.42
N ILE A 156 15.52 48.62 -0.53
CA ILE A 156 15.53 47.48 -1.45
C ILE A 156 15.46 47.97 -2.90
N GLN A 157 15.72 47.07 -3.84
CA GLN A 157 15.49 47.32 -5.26
C GLN A 157 14.47 46.33 -5.78
N VAL A 158 13.56 46.79 -6.64
CA VAL A 158 12.65 45.90 -7.36
C VAL A 158 12.89 46.10 -8.85
N LYS A 159 13.00 45.00 -9.60
CA LYS A 159 13.05 45.03 -11.06
C LYS A 159 11.86 44.28 -11.62
N ASN A 160 11.16 44.89 -12.57
CA ASN A 160 10.09 44.25 -13.32
C ASN A 160 10.72 43.56 -14.54
N CYS A 161 10.93 42.25 -14.42
CA CYS A 161 11.37 41.41 -15.53
C CYS A 161 10.16 41.05 -16.41
N THR A 162 10.39 40.41 -17.54
CA THR A 162 9.30 40.00 -18.43
C THR A 162 8.46 38.89 -17.75
N GLY A 163 7.33 39.29 -17.15
CA GLY A 163 6.34 38.39 -16.54
C GLY A 163 6.50 38.12 -15.04
N PHE A 164 7.50 38.69 -14.36
CA PHE A 164 7.70 38.53 -12.90
C PHE A 164 8.57 39.65 -12.31
N TYR A 165 8.52 39.80 -10.99
CA TYR A 165 9.40 40.73 -10.27
C TYR A 165 10.56 39.99 -9.60
N VAL A 166 11.70 40.68 -9.52
CA VAL A 166 12.82 40.28 -8.65
C VAL A 166 13.11 41.39 -7.65
N TYR A 167 13.43 40.97 -6.44
CA TYR A 167 13.61 41.83 -5.27
C TYR A 167 15.05 41.71 -4.80
N LYS A 168 15.80 42.81 -4.82
CA LYS A 168 17.07 42.89 -4.11
C LYS A 168 16.78 43.14 -2.64
N LEU A 169 16.70 42.07 -1.86
CA LEU A 169 16.36 42.10 -0.44
C LEU A 169 17.63 42.25 0.40
N VAL A 170 17.48 42.85 1.58
CA VAL A 170 18.53 43.00 2.60
C VAL A 170 18.13 42.24 3.87
N PRO A 171 19.09 41.82 4.72
CA PRO A 171 18.76 41.21 6.01
C PRO A 171 17.88 42.14 6.85
N THR A 172 16.89 41.58 7.54
CA THR A 172 16.06 42.35 8.47
C THR A 172 16.83 42.64 9.78
N SER A 173 16.48 43.74 10.46
CA SER A 173 17.22 44.18 11.67
C SER A 173 16.74 43.52 12.97
N ALA A 174 15.58 42.85 12.93
CA ALA A 174 15.00 42.16 14.08
C ALA A 174 14.49 40.75 13.72
N CYS A 175 14.10 40.01 14.76
CA CYS A 175 13.53 38.66 14.66
C CYS A 175 12.46 38.46 15.75
N PRO A 176 11.29 37.88 15.43
CA PRO A 176 10.85 37.41 14.12
C PRO A 176 10.25 38.54 13.26
N GLN A 177 10.92 38.80 12.13
CA GLN A 177 10.56 39.79 11.13
C GLN A 177 10.90 39.23 9.75
N ALA A 178 9.99 39.35 8.77
CA ALA A 178 10.16 38.71 7.46
C ALA A 178 9.42 39.44 6.34
N TYR A 179 9.96 39.39 5.13
CA TYR A 179 9.33 39.90 3.92
C TYR A 179 8.08 39.10 3.56
N CYS A 180 6.97 39.83 3.38
CA CYS A 180 5.70 39.31 2.93
C CYS A 180 5.69 39.10 1.41
N PHE A 181 5.07 38.02 0.96
CA PHE A 181 4.81 37.81 -0.46
C PHE A 181 3.51 37.04 -0.66
N GLY A 182 2.73 37.48 -1.63
CA GLY A 182 1.51 36.82 -2.02
C GLY A 182 0.34 37.15 -1.09
N LYS A 183 -0.83 36.72 -1.57
CA LYS A 183 -2.10 36.98 -0.91
C LYS A 183 -2.89 35.71 -0.70
N GLU A 184 -2.48 34.55 -1.18
CA GLU A 184 -3.29 33.33 -1.15
C GLU A 184 -2.88 32.39 -0.01
N LEU A 185 -3.79 31.50 0.39
CA LEU A 185 -3.53 30.44 1.37
C LEU A 185 -3.69 29.07 0.72
N PRO A 186 -2.92 28.04 1.15
CA PRO A 186 -3.17 26.67 0.75
C PRO A 186 -4.60 26.26 1.07
N CYS A 187 -5.18 25.40 0.26
CA CYS A 187 -6.48 24.83 0.58
C CYS A 187 -6.42 24.05 1.91
N ARG A 188 -7.46 24.23 2.73
CA ARG A 188 -7.60 23.46 3.97
C ARG A 188 -7.72 21.95 3.67
N PRO A 189 -7.38 21.05 4.60
CA PRO A 189 -7.57 19.62 4.42
C PRO A 189 -8.99 19.29 3.93
N GLY A 190 -9.06 18.44 2.90
CA GLY A 190 -10.31 18.06 2.24
C GLY A 190 -10.81 19.03 1.15
N TYR A 191 -10.06 20.08 0.86
CA TYR A 191 -10.37 21.02 -0.21
C TYR A 191 -9.23 21.07 -1.23
N ALA A 192 -9.57 21.27 -2.50
CA ALA A 192 -8.61 21.41 -3.59
C ALA A 192 -9.00 22.55 -4.52
N SER A 193 -8.01 23.08 -5.23
CA SER A 193 -8.18 24.02 -6.34
C SER A 193 -7.18 23.66 -7.43
N LYS A 194 -7.24 24.34 -8.59
CA LYS A 194 -6.34 24.06 -9.72
C LYS A 194 -4.85 24.21 -9.36
N ASN A 195 -4.51 25.18 -8.50
CA ASN A 195 -3.15 25.45 -8.05
C ASN A 195 -2.88 25.02 -6.59
N GLY A 196 -3.89 24.53 -5.86
CA GLY A 196 -3.79 24.17 -4.44
C GLY A 196 -3.93 25.35 -3.47
N PHE A 197 -4.21 26.55 -3.97
CA PHE A 197 -4.34 27.79 -3.21
C PHE A 197 -5.71 28.45 -3.40
N SER A 198 -5.99 29.45 -2.57
CA SER A 198 -7.22 30.23 -2.57
C SER A 198 -7.04 31.58 -3.29
N PRO A 199 -7.95 31.98 -4.18
CA PRO A 199 -9.35 31.56 -4.25
C PRO A 199 -9.57 30.30 -5.10
N GLY A 200 -10.71 29.63 -4.90
CA GLY A 200 -11.10 28.48 -5.72
C GLY A 200 -10.97 27.11 -5.03
N CYS A 201 -10.57 27.08 -3.76
CA CYS A 201 -10.64 25.86 -2.95
C CYS A 201 -12.10 25.39 -2.83
N LYS A 202 -12.38 24.20 -3.33
CA LYS A 202 -13.68 23.51 -3.23
C LYS A 202 -13.49 22.16 -2.57
N TYR A 203 -14.53 21.67 -1.89
CA TYR A 203 -14.49 20.33 -1.30
C TYR A 203 -14.24 19.29 -2.40
N GLU A 204 -13.24 18.42 -2.20
CA GLU A 204 -12.83 17.44 -3.21
C GLU A 204 -12.92 16.02 -2.65
N PRO A 205 -13.98 15.25 -2.98
CA PRO A 205 -14.18 13.88 -2.47
C PRO A 205 -13.02 12.92 -2.76
N CYS A 206 -12.25 13.16 -3.83
CA CYS A 206 -11.15 12.31 -4.24
C CYS A 206 -9.92 12.35 -3.31
N LEU A 207 -9.85 13.32 -2.40
CA LEU A 207 -8.79 13.39 -1.39
C LEU A 207 -8.98 12.30 -0.33
N THR A 208 -7.90 11.62 0.06
CA THR A 208 -7.93 10.50 1.03
C THR A 208 -8.56 10.86 2.37
N VAL A 209 -8.42 12.10 2.81
CA VAL A 209 -9.04 12.61 4.06
C VAL A 209 -10.56 12.70 4.00
N ASN A 210 -11.16 12.66 2.80
CA ASN A 210 -12.59 12.87 2.58
C ASN A 210 -13.38 11.58 2.37
N HIS A 211 -12.72 10.41 2.33
CA HIS A 211 -13.41 9.13 2.13
C HIS A 211 -12.89 8.03 3.03
N LYS A 212 -13.79 7.13 3.43
CA LYS A 212 -13.46 5.94 4.23
C LYS A 212 -13.15 4.74 3.31
N PRO A 213 -12.15 3.91 3.61
CA PRO A 213 -11.92 2.70 2.84
C PRO A 213 -13.04 1.67 3.07
N LEU A 214 -13.41 0.93 2.02
CA LEU A 214 -14.23 -0.28 2.09
C LEU A 214 -13.42 -1.45 1.55
N ASP A 215 -12.79 -2.20 2.45
CA ASP A 215 -11.97 -3.36 2.11
C ASP A 215 -12.65 -4.65 2.54
N ASN A 216 -13.46 -5.23 1.66
CA ASN A 216 -14.08 -6.53 1.90
C ASN A 216 -14.38 -7.23 0.57
N TRP A 217 -13.58 -8.23 0.22
CA TRP A 217 -13.75 -8.99 -1.02
C TRP A 217 -15.11 -9.67 -1.13
N ARG A 218 -15.75 -9.98 0.01
CA ARG A 218 -17.08 -10.63 0.02
C ARG A 218 -18.13 -9.78 -0.68
N ARG A 219 -17.91 -8.48 -0.84
CA ARG A 219 -18.77 -7.55 -1.61
C ARG A 219 -18.72 -7.78 -3.13
N SER A 220 -17.84 -8.67 -3.61
CA SER A 220 -17.75 -9.01 -5.03
C SER A 220 -19.05 -9.59 -5.56
N PHE A 221 -19.45 -9.13 -6.74
CA PHE A 221 -20.57 -9.69 -7.48
C PHE A 221 -20.41 -11.20 -7.76
N GLY A 222 -19.17 -11.70 -7.88
CA GLY A 222 -18.92 -13.12 -8.05
C GLY A 222 -19.10 -13.95 -6.78
N ASN A 223 -19.13 -13.33 -5.59
CA ASN A 223 -19.31 -14.04 -4.33
C ASN A 223 -20.79 -14.33 -4.07
N ASN A 224 -21.16 -15.62 -4.07
CA ASN A 224 -22.49 -16.12 -3.74
C ASN A 224 -22.59 -16.73 -2.33
N ASN A 225 -21.50 -16.78 -1.55
CA ASN A 225 -21.53 -17.30 -0.19
C ASN A 225 -22.21 -16.29 0.75
N THR A 226 -23.21 -16.77 1.51
CA THR A 226 -24.02 -15.96 2.44
C THR A 226 -23.86 -16.37 3.91
N ASP A 227 -22.89 -17.20 4.26
CA ASP A 227 -22.71 -17.73 5.63
C ASP A 227 -22.35 -16.64 6.65
N SER A 228 -21.86 -15.48 6.17
CA SER A 228 -21.60 -14.28 6.97
C SER A 228 -22.07 -13.04 6.19
N THR A 229 -23.37 -12.78 6.25
CA THR A 229 -24.02 -11.76 5.43
C THR A 229 -23.59 -10.35 5.80
N ILE A 230 -23.15 -9.58 4.80
CA ILE A 230 -22.86 -8.16 4.95
C ILE A 230 -24.16 -7.38 5.21
N CYS A 231 -24.11 -6.45 6.17
CA CYS A 231 -25.14 -5.46 6.41
C CYS A 231 -24.58 -4.03 6.46
N ASP A 232 -25.12 -3.16 5.62
CA ASP A 232 -24.72 -1.76 5.46
C ASP A 232 -25.69 -0.77 6.12
N SER A 233 -26.54 -1.23 7.04
CA SER A 233 -27.45 -0.35 7.79
C SER A 233 -26.72 0.59 8.74
N PHE A 234 -25.46 0.28 9.05
CA PHE A 234 -24.60 1.09 9.91
C PHE A 234 -23.61 1.96 9.12
N LEU A 235 -23.75 2.06 7.79
CA LEU A 235 -22.91 2.98 7.01
C LEU A 235 -23.29 4.44 7.32
N ASP A 236 -22.29 5.27 7.54
CA ASP A 236 -22.47 6.72 7.62
C ASP A 236 -22.74 7.28 6.21
N PRO A 237 -23.51 8.38 6.06
CA PRO A 237 -23.77 9.01 4.76
C PRO A 237 -22.57 9.84 4.25
N VAL A 238 -21.39 9.22 4.16
CA VAL A 238 -20.12 9.82 3.74
C VAL A 238 -19.59 9.18 2.46
N TRP A 239 -18.47 9.71 1.94
CA TRP A 239 -17.80 9.10 0.80
C TRP A 239 -17.02 7.86 1.22
N TYR A 240 -17.09 6.82 0.41
CA TYR A 240 -16.36 5.59 0.55
C TYR A 240 -15.54 5.28 -0.70
N LYS A 241 -14.40 4.65 -0.49
CA LYS A 241 -13.56 4.10 -1.55
C LYS A 241 -13.42 2.59 -1.35
N PRO A 242 -14.06 1.77 -2.19
CA PRO A 242 -13.74 0.36 -2.30
C PRO A 242 -12.26 0.19 -2.65
N ILE A 243 -11.56 -0.66 -1.90
CA ILE A 243 -10.13 -0.94 -2.09
C ILE A 243 -9.81 -2.44 -2.13
N SER A 244 -10.83 -3.27 -2.31
CA SER A 244 -10.67 -4.71 -2.43
C SER A 244 -9.87 -5.07 -3.69
N LYS A 245 -9.08 -6.14 -3.59
CA LYS A 245 -8.43 -6.76 -4.76
C LYS A 245 -9.41 -7.44 -5.69
N ALA A 246 -10.65 -7.72 -5.24
CA ALA A 246 -11.70 -8.35 -6.03
C ALA A 246 -12.38 -7.41 -7.06
N GLY A 247 -11.81 -6.23 -7.27
CA GLY A 247 -12.41 -5.13 -8.04
C GLY A 247 -13.17 -4.11 -7.17
N ASN A 248 -13.30 -2.90 -7.69
CA ASN A 248 -13.77 -1.72 -6.93
C ASN A 248 -14.92 -0.95 -7.62
N GLY A 249 -15.34 -1.39 -8.81
CA GLY A 249 -16.52 -0.88 -9.50
C GLY A 249 -17.79 -1.46 -8.90
N MET A 250 -18.79 -0.62 -8.66
CA MET A 250 -20.14 -1.12 -8.35
C MET A 250 -20.71 -1.80 -9.60
N PRO A 251 -21.22 -3.05 -9.53
CA PRO A 251 -21.75 -3.75 -10.69
C PRO A 251 -22.99 -3.04 -11.22
N THR A 252 -23.09 -2.94 -12.55
CA THR A 252 -24.19 -2.28 -13.27
C THR A 252 -25.22 -3.25 -13.83
N THR A 253 -25.13 -4.52 -13.44
CA THR A 253 -26.04 -5.59 -13.86
C THR A 253 -26.77 -6.14 -12.64
N CYS A 254 -28.08 -6.30 -12.77
CA CYS A 254 -28.90 -6.82 -11.69
C CYS A 254 -28.53 -8.27 -11.33
N PRO A 255 -28.22 -8.57 -10.05
CA PRO A 255 -28.15 -9.92 -9.51
C PRO A 255 -29.56 -10.46 -9.27
N LYS A 256 -30.25 -10.94 -10.32
CA LYS A 256 -31.68 -11.29 -10.33
C LYS A 256 -32.11 -12.25 -9.21
N ASP A 257 -31.25 -13.19 -8.84
CA ASP A 257 -31.60 -14.21 -7.84
C ASP A 257 -31.44 -13.71 -6.40
N GLY A 258 -30.89 -12.52 -6.18
CA GLY A 258 -30.32 -12.14 -4.88
C GLY A 258 -29.04 -12.93 -4.59
N PHE A 259 -28.66 -13.05 -3.31
CA PHE A 259 -27.56 -13.92 -2.85
C PHE A 259 -26.24 -13.70 -3.62
N ARG A 260 -25.82 -12.44 -3.72
CA ARG A 260 -24.53 -12.02 -4.29
C ARG A 260 -23.89 -11.02 -3.36
N CYS A 261 -22.61 -10.73 -3.57
CA CYS A 261 -21.91 -9.70 -2.82
C CYS A 261 -21.89 -9.99 -1.32
N GLY A 262 -21.91 -11.29 -0.96
CA GLY A 262 -21.88 -11.75 0.42
C GLY A 262 -23.10 -11.32 1.22
N THR A 263 -24.25 -11.12 0.58
CA THR A 263 -25.50 -10.68 1.23
C THR A 263 -26.71 -11.28 0.52
N ILE A 264 -27.88 -11.27 1.17
CA ILE A 264 -29.12 -11.82 0.58
C ILE A 264 -29.75 -10.81 -0.38
N GLU A 265 -29.74 -9.53 0.01
CA GLU A 265 -30.34 -8.43 -0.75
C GLU A 265 -29.23 -7.49 -1.27
N PRO A 266 -28.50 -7.88 -2.34
CA PRO A 266 -27.40 -7.10 -2.89
C PRO A 266 -27.87 -5.75 -3.45
N VAL A 267 -27.08 -4.71 -3.19
CA VAL A 267 -27.29 -3.37 -3.73
C VAL A 267 -26.33 -3.14 -4.90
N TRP A 268 -26.89 -2.93 -6.09
CA TRP A 268 -26.17 -2.78 -7.37
C TRP A 268 -26.53 -1.44 -8.04
N LEU A 269 -25.71 -0.99 -8.98
CA LEU A 269 -25.88 0.32 -9.63
C LEU A 269 -26.85 0.20 -10.80
N ASN A 270 -28.00 0.86 -10.75
CA ASN A 270 -28.89 0.95 -11.89
C ASN A 270 -28.50 2.15 -12.77
N GLY A 271 -27.66 1.87 -13.75
CA GLY A 271 -27.12 2.88 -14.65
C GLY A 271 -25.67 2.57 -15.01
N THR A 272 -24.88 3.61 -15.25
CA THR A 272 -23.47 3.49 -15.61
C THR A 272 -22.59 4.27 -14.64
N LEU A 273 -21.35 3.82 -14.49
CA LEU A 273 -20.34 4.56 -13.73
C LEU A 273 -19.89 5.80 -14.53
N PRO A 274 -19.50 6.90 -13.85
CA PRO A 274 -19.00 8.09 -14.52
C PRO A 274 -17.70 7.77 -15.28
N SER A 275 -17.64 8.08 -16.58
CA SER A 275 -16.47 7.83 -17.44
C SER A 275 -15.49 9.00 -17.49
N THR A 276 -15.96 10.23 -17.30
CA THR A 276 -15.13 11.44 -17.38
C THR A 276 -14.50 11.77 -16.02
N VAL A 277 -13.19 11.98 -16.00
CA VAL A 277 -12.43 12.34 -14.79
C VAL A 277 -12.95 13.65 -14.18
N ASN A 278 -12.98 13.72 -12.85
CA ASN A 278 -13.46 14.86 -12.08
C ASN A 278 -14.94 15.22 -12.30
N THR A 279 -15.74 14.24 -12.72
CA THR A 279 -17.21 14.37 -12.75
C THR A 279 -17.85 13.68 -11.56
N THR A 280 -18.94 14.29 -11.07
CA THR A 280 -19.79 13.72 -10.03
C THR A 280 -21.17 13.51 -10.63
N ILE A 281 -21.72 12.31 -10.51
CA ILE A 281 -23.08 12.00 -10.93
C ILE A 281 -23.93 11.66 -9.71
N ASN A 282 -25.22 12.01 -9.76
CA ASN A 282 -26.23 11.38 -8.92
C ASN A 282 -26.62 10.06 -9.59
N ALA A 283 -26.79 9.00 -8.81
CA ALA A 283 -27.12 7.69 -9.33
C ALA A 283 -28.03 6.92 -8.38
N THR A 284 -28.80 5.99 -8.94
CA THR A 284 -29.71 5.14 -8.18
C THR A 284 -29.08 3.78 -7.94
N ALA A 285 -28.90 3.44 -6.67
CA ALA A 285 -28.46 2.13 -6.22
C ALA A 285 -29.69 1.27 -5.87
N CYS A 286 -29.90 0.20 -6.60
CA CYS A 286 -31.08 -0.66 -6.50
C CYS A 286 -30.80 -1.88 -5.63
N VAL A 287 -31.75 -2.24 -4.77
CA VAL A 287 -31.74 -3.51 -4.06
C VAL A 287 -32.34 -4.58 -4.96
N SER A 288 -31.60 -5.67 -5.18
CA SER A 288 -32.13 -6.88 -5.79
C SER A 288 -32.56 -7.87 -4.72
N SER A 289 -33.72 -8.49 -4.92
CA SER A 289 -34.29 -9.49 -4.02
C SER A 289 -35.10 -10.50 -4.82
N PHE A 290 -35.04 -11.77 -4.41
CA PHE A 290 -35.76 -12.85 -5.09
C PHE A 290 -37.26 -12.57 -5.23
N SER A 291 -37.90 -11.98 -4.21
CA SER A 291 -39.35 -11.73 -4.19
C SER A 291 -39.78 -10.38 -4.76
N ARG A 292 -38.88 -9.37 -4.81
CA ARG A 292 -39.21 -8.00 -5.22
C ARG A 292 -38.55 -7.58 -6.54
N GLY A 293 -37.81 -8.49 -7.17
CA GLY A 293 -37.07 -8.22 -8.39
C GLY A 293 -35.85 -7.33 -8.17
N CYS A 294 -35.48 -6.59 -9.20
CA CYS A 294 -34.14 -5.98 -9.30
C CYS A 294 -33.97 -4.61 -8.65
N CYS A 295 -35.05 -3.86 -8.40
CA CYS A 295 -34.92 -2.49 -7.90
C CYS A 295 -36.04 -2.13 -6.92
N SER A 296 -36.07 -2.81 -5.79
CA SER A 296 -37.00 -2.49 -4.71
C SER A 296 -36.50 -2.96 -3.34
N PRO A 297 -36.18 -2.04 -2.40
CA PRO A 297 -36.16 -0.57 -2.54
C PRO A 297 -34.95 -0.07 -3.34
N HIS A 298 -34.80 1.25 -3.48
CA HIS A 298 -33.61 1.89 -4.05
C HIS A 298 -33.08 3.01 -3.13
N TYR A 299 -31.85 3.43 -3.38
CA TYR A 299 -31.13 4.47 -2.66
C TYR A 299 -30.52 5.47 -3.65
N GLU A 300 -30.68 6.75 -3.35
CA GLU A 300 -29.99 7.81 -4.08
C GLU A 300 -28.57 7.95 -3.54
N ILE A 301 -27.59 7.80 -4.42
CA ILE A 301 -26.16 7.89 -4.12
C ILE A 301 -25.47 8.90 -5.04
N GLN A 302 -24.23 9.24 -4.72
CA GLN A 302 -23.39 10.04 -5.61
C GLN A 302 -22.10 9.28 -5.94
N ILE A 303 -21.61 9.41 -7.16
CA ILE A 303 -20.39 8.74 -7.62
C ILE A 303 -19.47 9.80 -8.23
N ARG A 304 -18.22 9.85 -7.77
CA ARG A 304 -17.19 10.76 -8.25
C ARG A 304 -16.08 9.96 -8.92
N ASN A 305 -15.76 10.29 -10.17
CA ASN A 305 -14.60 9.73 -10.86
C ASN A 305 -13.34 10.53 -10.54
N CYS A 306 -12.37 9.88 -9.89
CA CYS A 306 -11.09 10.45 -9.46
C CYS A 306 -9.94 10.13 -10.42
N GLY A 307 -10.24 9.71 -11.65
CA GLY A 307 -9.29 9.29 -12.67
C GLY A 307 -8.92 7.82 -12.56
N LYS A 308 -8.25 7.44 -11.47
CA LYS A 308 -7.78 6.05 -11.24
C LYS A 308 -8.77 5.18 -10.48
N PHE A 309 -9.76 5.78 -9.82
CA PHE A 309 -10.76 5.10 -9.02
C PHE A 309 -12.02 5.94 -8.91
N ASN A 310 -13.11 5.32 -8.48
CA ASN A 310 -14.33 6.01 -8.10
C ASN A 310 -14.46 6.06 -6.58
N VAL A 311 -15.06 7.13 -6.07
CA VAL A 311 -15.58 7.18 -4.70
C VAL A 311 -17.09 7.32 -4.73
N TYR A 312 -17.74 6.77 -3.72
CA TYR A 312 -19.19 6.61 -3.66
C TYR A 312 -19.71 7.22 -2.37
N LYS A 313 -20.63 8.17 -2.46
CA LYS A 313 -21.38 8.68 -1.31
C LYS A 313 -22.56 7.77 -1.11
N LEU A 314 -22.40 6.79 -0.22
CA LEU A 314 -23.38 5.72 0.00
C LEU A 314 -24.41 6.14 1.03
N ALA A 315 -25.64 5.65 0.87
CA ALA A 315 -26.68 5.77 1.88
C ALA A 315 -26.68 4.54 2.79
N SER A 316 -26.97 4.72 4.09
CA SER A 316 -27.27 3.60 4.98
C SER A 316 -28.41 2.75 4.44
N THR A 317 -28.25 1.43 4.45
CA THR A 317 -29.33 0.52 4.04
C THR A 317 -30.39 0.42 5.13
N LYS A 318 -31.67 0.61 4.77
CA LYS A 318 -32.79 0.60 5.73
C LYS A 318 -33.17 -0.78 6.31
N ALA A 319 -32.42 -1.84 5.98
CA ALA A 319 -32.59 -3.18 6.56
C ALA A 319 -31.32 -4.04 6.40
N CYS A 320 -31.29 -5.18 7.09
CA CYS A 320 -30.32 -6.25 6.93
C CYS A 320 -31.00 -7.54 6.44
N PRO A 321 -30.26 -8.46 5.79
CA PRO A 321 -28.90 -8.28 5.26
C PRO A 321 -28.93 -7.68 3.85
N ARG A 322 -28.59 -6.38 3.78
CA ARG A 322 -28.40 -5.61 2.53
C ARG A 322 -26.99 -5.06 2.51
N GLY A 323 -26.32 -5.19 1.38
CA GLY A 323 -24.94 -4.74 1.23
C GLY A 323 -24.65 -4.23 -0.18
N TYR A 324 -23.91 -3.14 -0.27
CA TYR A 324 -23.39 -2.61 -1.53
C TYR A 324 -22.35 -3.56 -2.12
N CYS A 325 -22.59 -3.92 -3.38
CA CYS A 325 -21.71 -4.71 -4.21
C CYS A 325 -20.54 -3.89 -4.74
N PHE A 326 -19.34 -4.45 -4.73
CA PHE A 326 -18.16 -3.88 -5.37
C PHE A 326 -17.25 -4.97 -5.90
N GLY A 327 -16.84 -4.84 -7.15
CA GLY A 327 -16.03 -5.82 -7.83
C GLY A 327 -16.83 -7.00 -8.36
N SER A 328 -16.14 -7.88 -9.07
CA SER A 328 -16.71 -9.07 -9.72
C SER A 328 -15.82 -10.30 -9.59
N GLU A 329 -14.59 -10.12 -9.13
CA GLU A 329 -13.59 -11.17 -9.02
C GLU A 329 -13.75 -11.95 -7.72
N ILE A 330 -13.29 -13.19 -7.67
CA ILE A 330 -13.37 -14.04 -6.47
C ILE A 330 -11.98 -14.57 -6.13
N PRO A 331 -11.71 -14.93 -4.87
CA PRO A 331 -10.44 -15.57 -4.51
C PRO A 331 -10.17 -16.76 -5.41
N CYS A 332 -8.90 -16.98 -5.76
CA CYS A 332 -8.54 -18.14 -6.54
C CYS A 332 -9.01 -19.44 -5.86
N PRO A 333 -9.42 -20.46 -6.65
CA PRO A 333 -9.71 -21.78 -6.12
C PRO A 333 -8.55 -22.34 -5.30
N VAL A 334 -8.86 -23.25 -4.37
CA VAL A 334 -7.84 -23.95 -3.59
C VAL A 334 -6.86 -24.65 -4.54
N GLY A 335 -5.56 -24.39 -4.38
CA GLY A 335 -4.53 -24.92 -5.27
C GLY A 335 -4.16 -24.01 -6.45
N GLU A 336 -4.79 -22.85 -6.59
CA GLU A 336 -4.44 -21.90 -7.65
C GLU A 336 -4.03 -20.54 -7.07
N THR A 337 -3.26 -19.79 -7.84
CA THR A 337 -2.83 -18.43 -7.48
C THR A 337 -2.82 -17.52 -8.71
N SER A 338 -2.87 -16.21 -8.46
CA SER A 338 -2.68 -15.16 -9.46
C SER A 338 -1.89 -14.02 -8.83
N ASP A 339 -1.45 -13.04 -9.62
CA ASP A 339 -0.72 -11.87 -9.10
C ASP A 339 -1.53 -11.08 -8.06
N THR A 340 -2.87 -11.09 -8.17
CA THR A 340 -3.77 -10.44 -7.22
C THR A 340 -4.27 -11.39 -6.12
N GLY A 341 -4.24 -12.71 -6.37
CA GLY A 341 -4.88 -13.74 -5.56
C GLY A 341 -6.38 -13.93 -5.87
N TYR A 342 -6.87 -13.27 -6.93
CA TYR A 342 -8.26 -13.30 -7.38
C TYR A 342 -8.34 -13.67 -8.86
N THR A 343 -9.51 -14.11 -9.30
CA THR A 343 -9.82 -14.31 -10.72
C THR A 343 -9.88 -12.97 -11.47
N PRO A 344 -9.70 -12.93 -12.80
CA PRO A 344 -9.23 -14.01 -13.68
C PRO A 344 -7.71 -14.24 -13.54
N GLY A 345 -7.21 -15.30 -14.21
CA GLY A 345 -5.76 -15.58 -14.23
C GLY A 345 -5.27 -16.39 -13.03
N CYS A 346 -6.17 -17.12 -12.37
CA CYS A 346 -5.77 -18.16 -11.44
C CYS A 346 -5.16 -19.33 -12.24
N GLU A 347 -3.96 -19.72 -11.86
CA GLU A 347 -3.23 -20.84 -12.44
C GLU A 347 -2.78 -21.79 -11.34
N PHE A 348 -2.62 -23.08 -11.68
CA PHE A 348 -2.12 -24.10 -10.77
C PHE A 348 -0.81 -23.66 -10.10
N ASP A 349 -0.80 -23.64 -8.76
CA ASP A 349 0.38 -23.29 -7.99
C ASP A 349 0.96 -24.51 -7.26
N PRO A 350 2.12 -25.05 -7.71
CA PRO A 350 2.74 -26.18 -7.01
C PRO A 350 3.24 -25.82 -5.60
N CYS A 351 3.25 -24.54 -5.21
CA CYS A 351 3.58 -24.11 -3.85
C CYS A 351 2.43 -24.29 -2.85
N TYR A 352 1.21 -24.55 -3.32
CA TYR A 352 0.06 -24.79 -2.45
C TYR A 352 0.15 -26.19 -1.83
N SER A 353 -0.18 -26.32 -0.53
CA SER A 353 0.04 -27.56 0.23
C SER A 353 -0.74 -28.77 -0.26
N SER A 354 -1.89 -28.57 -0.91
CA SER A 354 -2.67 -29.63 -1.56
C SER A 354 -2.09 -30.11 -2.89
N ASN A 355 -1.14 -29.37 -3.47
CA ASN A 355 -0.64 -29.61 -4.83
C ASN A 355 0.71 -30.31 -4.87
N TYR A 356 1.29 -30.63 -3.72
CA TYR A 356 2.50 -31.43 -3.62
C TYR A 356 2.34 -32.53 -2.58
N HIS A 357 3.05 -33.63 -2.78
CA HIS A 357 3.20 -34.67 -1.77
C HIS A 357 4.43 -34.41 -0.91
N MET A 358 4.36 -34.81 0.36
CA MET A 358 5.54 -34.81 1.21
C MET A 358 6.39 -36.03 0.89
N LEU A 359 7.58 -35.82 0.33
CA LEU A 359 8.58 -36.87 0.26
C LEU A 359 9.41 -36.80 1.54
N SER A 360 9.25 -37.81 2.40
CA SER A 360 10.04 -37.93 3.61
C SER A 360 11.51 -38.10 3.22
N GLY A 361 12.31 -37.09 3.52
CA GLY A 361 13.74 -37.06 3.25
C GLY A 361 14.46 -37.86 4.32
N GLN A 362 14.46 -39.18 4.15
CA GLN A 362 15.26 -40.08 4.97
C GLN A 362 16.70 -39.55 5.06
N VAL A 363 17.30 -39.63 6.24
CA VAL A 363 18.71 -39.25 6.48
C VAL A 363 19.65 -39.89 5.46
N LYS A 364 19.36 -41.14 5.06
CA LYS A 364 20.14 -41.89 4.09
C LYS A 364 20.22 -41.20 2.73
N ARG A 365 19.28 -40.32 2.36
CA ARG A 365 19.30 -39.57 1.08
C ARG A 365 20.34 -38.44 1.03
N SER A 366 21.00 -38.13 2.16
CA SER A 366 22.05 -37.12 2.22
C SER A 366 23.26 -37.49 1.38
N SER A 367 23.85 -36.50 0.72
CA SER A 367 25.14 -36.66 0.01
C SER A 367 26.31 -37.08 0.92
N ASN A 368 26.16 -36.98 2.24
CA ASN A 368 27.16 -37.49 3.19
C ASN A 368 26.91 -38.95 3.61
N TYR A 369 25.87 -39.61 3.10
CA TYR A 369 25.56 -40.98 3.45
C TYR A 369 26.05 -41.94 2.36
N SER A 370 27.03 -42.77 2.72
CA SER A 370 27.54 -43.84 1.86
C SER A 370 26.88 -45.18 2.21
N LEU A 371 26.37 -45.86 1.20
CA LEU A 371 25.71 -47.16 1.31
C LEU A 371 26.70 -48.24 1.77
N THR A 372 26.36 -48.97 2.84
CA THR A 372 27.15 -50.10 3.34
C THR A 372 26.58 -51.44 2.88
N LYS A 373 27.32 -52.55 3.07
CA LYS A 373 26.85 -53.90 2.70
C LYS A 373 25.59 -54.35 3.45
N SER A 374 25.33 -53.78 4.62
CA SER A 374 24.15 -54.08 5.44
C SER A 374 22.92 -53.23 5.09
N ASP A 375 23.06 -52.23 4.22
CA ASP A 375 21.96 -51.33 3.89
C ASP A 375 21.11 -51.85 2.73
N SER A 376 19.79 -51.73 2.88
CA SER A 376 18.88 -51.78 1.75
C SER A 376 18.95 -50.45 0.99
N PRO A 377 19.32 -50.45 -0.31
CA PRO A 377 19.37 -49.23 -1.10
C PRO A 377 17.98 -48.61 -1.23
N ILE A 378 17.91 -47.27 -1.17
CA ILE A 378 16.69 -46.54 -1.50
C ILE A 378 16.40 -46.72 -3.00
N ASP A 379 15.13 -46.96 -3.31
CA ASP A 379 14.63 -47.20 -4.66
C ASP A 379 13.38 -46.35 -4.91
N ASP A 380 13.50 -45.36 -5.79
CA ASP A 380 12.42 -44.47 -6.21
C ASP A 380 11.69 -44.99 -7.45
N SER A 381 11.82 -46.27 -7.80
CA SER A 381 11.06 -46.87 -8.92
C SER A 381 9.57 -46.99 -8.62
N THR A 382 9.19 -46.90 -7.35
CA THR A 382 7.79 -46.86 -6.89
C THR A 382 7.27 -45.43 -6.66
N LEU A 383 8.13 -44.43 -6.77
CA LEU A 383 7.74 -43.02 -6.67
C LEU A 383 6.90 -42.63 -7.89
N THR A 384 5.69 -42.10 -7.70
CA THR A 384 4.86 -41.64 -8.81
C THR A 384 5.37 -40.31 -9.38
N THR A 385 5.09 -40.03 -10.65
CA THR A 385 5.46 -38.74 -11.25
C THR A 385 4.56 -37.63 -10.71
N ASN A 386 5.07 -36.76 -9.83
CA ASN A 386 4.29 -35.69 -9.20
C ASN A 386 5.17 -34.56 -8.62
N TRP A 387 4.54 -33.52 -8.06
CA TRP A 387 5.17 -32.48 -7.25
C TRP A 387 5.45 -32.99 -5.84
N TYR A 388 6.66 -32.75 -5.37
CA TYR A 388 7.12 -33.14 -4.04
C TYR A 388 7.77 -31.98 -3.29
N ARG A 389 7.46 -31.89 -2.00
CA ARG A 389 8.22 -31.13 -1.03
C ARG A 389 9.03 -32.08 -0.17
N ILE A 390 10.31 -31.80 -0.04
CA ILE A 390 11.23 -32.61 0.76
C ILE A 390 11.23 -32.13 2.21
N LYS A 391 11.20 -33.07 3.14
CA LYS A 391 11.42 -32.81 4.57
C LYS A 391 12.49 -33.76 5.10
N SER A 392 13.70 -33.26 5.30
CA SER A 392 14.85 -33.96 5.84
C SER A 392 15.59 -33.12 6.86
N ASP A 393 16.14 -33.76 7.89
CA ASP A 393 17.05 -33.13 8.84
C ASP A 393 18.41 -32.81 8.20
N THR A 394 18.74 -33.48 7.10
CA THR A 394 20.01 -33.29 6.37
C THR A 394 19.95 -32.22 5.28
N GLY A 395 18.78 -31.63 5.06
CA GLY A 395 18.52 -30.60 4.04
C GLY A 395 17.45 -31.01 3.03
N ASN A 396 16.69 -30.04 2.54
CA ASN A 396 15.49 -30.26 1.71
C ASN A 396 15.74 -30.02 0.21
N GLU A 397 16.99 -29.79 -0.16
CA GLU A 397 17.38 -29.43 -1.51
C GLU A 397 17.94 -30.65 -2.22
N ILE A 398 17.56 -30.82 -3.49
CA ILE A 398 18.21 -31.82 -4.33
C ILE A 398 19.68 -31.43 -4.46
N VAL A 399 20.56 -32.41 -4.31
CA VAL A 399 22.00 -32.14 -4.31
C VAL A 399 22.42 -31.69 -5.71
N MET A 400 23.06 -30.52 -5.79
CA MET A 400 23.47 -29.90 -7.06
C MET A 400 24.90 -30.27 -7.49
N THR A 401 25.61 -31.03 -6.64
CA THR A 401 26.95 -31.51 -6.91
C THR A 401 26.90 -32.97 -7.36
N LYS A 402 27.83 -33.33 -8.24
CA LYS A 402 27.97 -34.68 -8.77
C LYS A 402 28.15 -35.70 -7.64
N GLN A 403 27.32 -36.74 -7.64
CA GLN A 403 27.35 -37.80 -6.62
C GLN A 403 27.94 -39.11 -7.16
N PRO A 404 28.98 -39.69 -6.55
CA PRO A 404 29.48 -41.03 -6.89
C PRO A 404 28.44 -42.14 -6.65
N ILE A 405 28.62 -43.30 -7.29
CA ILE A 405 27.84 -44.52 -7.03
C ILE A 405 27.87 -44.87 -5.52
N ASN A 406 26.81 -45.50 -5.01
CA ASN A 406 26.66 -45.87 -3.59
C ASN A 406 26.60 -44.68 -2.61
N GLN A 407 26.40 -43.45 -3.09
CA GLN A 407 26.09 -42.30 -2.23
C GLN A 407 24.59 -42.06 -2.12
N CYS A 408 24.20 -41.21 -1.17
CA CYS A 408 22.79 -40.86 -0.92
C CYS A 408 21.93 -42.09 -0.61
N GLY A 409 22.53 -43.12 0.00
CA GLY A 409 21.83 -44.31 0.48
C GLY A 409 21.21 -45.14 -0.63
N THR A 410 21.66 -44.98 -1.86
CA THR A 410 21.18 -45.69 -3.04
C THR A 410 22.35 -46.18 -3.89
N LYS A 411 22.12 -47.11 -4.81
CA LYS A 411 23.18 -47.53 -5.74
C LYS A 411 23.39 -46.47 -6.81
N HIS A 412 22.32 -45.95 -7.39
CA HIS A 412 22.37 -45.00 -8.50
C HIS A 412 21.80 -43.64 -8.06
N PRO A 413 22.62 -42.78 -7.43
CA PRO A 413 22.14 -41.47 -6.98
C PRO A 413 21.83 -40.55 -8.16
N ILE A 414 20.72 -39.84 -8.02
CA ILE A 414 20.25 -38.82 -8.97
C ILE A 414 20.47 -37.44 -8.35
N TRP A 415 21.32 -36.64 -8.99
CA TRP A 415 21.67 -35.28 -8.58
C TRP A 415 21.29 -34.25 -9.65
N MET A 416 21.08 -32.99 -9.26
CA MET A 416 20.62 -31.94 -10.16
C MET A 416 21.77 -31.17 -10.79
N LYS A 417 21.68 -30.92 -12.10
CA LYS A 417 22.56 -30.02 -12.82
C LYS A 417 22.01 -28.60 -12.77
N GLY A 418 22.82 -27.66 -12.29
CA GLY A 418 22.51 -26.24 -12.23
C GLY A 418 21.97 -25.78 -10.87
N ALA A 419 21.84 -24.47 -10.72
CA ALA A 419 21.42 -23.84 -9.46
C ALA A 419 19.89 -23.86 -9.27
N LEU A 420 19.46 -23.79 -8.01
CA LEU A 420 18.05 -23.60 -7.66
C LEU A 420 17.50 -22.28 -8.23
N PRO A 421 16.19 -22.21 -8.55
CA PRO A 421 15.55 -20.96 -8.96
C PRO A 421 15.55 -19.90 -7.85
N VAL A 422 15.65 -18.63 -8.24
CA VAL A 422 15.44 -17.48 -7.36
C VAL A 422 13.95 -17.09 -7.31
N GLN A 423 13.53 -16.27 -6.35
CA GLN A 423 12.11 -15.95 -6.12
C GLN A 423 11.43 -15.22 -7.31
N SER A 424 12.20 -14.51 -8.14
CA SER A 424 11.69 -13.92 -9.38
C SER A 424 11.40 -14.94 -10.48
N ASP A 425 11.93 -16.16 -10.35
CA ASP A 425 11.77 -17.18 -11.37
C ASP A 425 10.38 -17.82 -11.23
N LYS A 426 9.71 -17.99 -12.38
CA LYS A 426 8.55 -18.90 -12.46
C LYS A 426 9.01 -20.35 -12.20
N THR A 427 8.13 -21.34 -12.40
CA THR A 427 8.56 -22.73 -12.46
C THR A 427 9.63 -22.91 -13.55
N VAL A 428 10.78 -23.45 -13.19
CA VAL A 428 11.91 -23.64 -14.12
C VAL A 428 12.16 -25.12 -14.39
N ASP A 429 12.57 -25.42 -15.62
CA ASP A 429 13.08 -26.75 -15.96
C ASP A 429 14.54 -26.90 -15.48
N ARG A 430 14.88 -28.08 -14.97
CA ARG A 430 16.23 -28.48 -14.59
C ARG A 430 16.54 -29.88 -15.09
N LYS A 431 17.82 -30.15 -15.36
CA LYS A 431 18.27 -31.50 -15.68
C LYS A 431 18.74 -32.19 -14.41
N VAL A 432 18.33 -33.42 -14.20
CA VAL A 432 18.91 -34.32 -13.21
C VAL A 432 19.68 -35.42 -13.92
N CYS A 433 20.63 -35.99 -13.20
CA CYS A 433 21.59 -36.91 -13.73
C CYS A 433 21.77 -38.08 -12.77
N MET A 434 21.56 -39.29 -13.28
CA MET A 434 21.83 -40.53 -12.57
C MET A 434 23.28 -40.96 -12.79
N SER A 435 23.98 -41.32 -11.72
CA SER A 435 25.38 -41.75 -11.80
C SER A 435 25.54 -43.23 -12.19
N ASP A 436 26.46 -43.53 -13.11
CA ASP A 436 26.88 -44.89 -13.46
C ASP A 436 28.00 -45.43 -12.56
N VAL A 437 28.44 -46.66 -12.86
CA VAL A 437 29.55 -47.38 -12.19
C VAL A 437 30.91 -46.68 -12.29
N ASN A 438 31.10 -45.82 -13.28
CA ASN A 438 32.31 -45.03 -13.47
C ASN A 438 32.17 -43.61 -12.87
N ASN A 439 31.10 -43.38 -12.12
CA ASN A 439 30.70 -42.08 -11.60
C ASN A 439 30.47 -41.05 -12.72
N PHE A 440 30.02 -41.42 -13.92
CA PHE A 440 29.61 -40.50 -14.97
C PHE A 440 28.09 -40.35 -15.03
N CYS A 441 27.64 -39.33 -15.76
CA CYS A 441 26.22 -39.11 -15.99
C CYS A 441 25.69 -40.12 -17.00
N GLN A 442 24.89 -41.09 -16.54
CA GLN A 442 24.38 -42.16 -17.39
C GLN A 442 23.08 -41.77 -18.10
N VAL A 443 22.12 -41.27 -17.32
CA VAL A 443 20.77 -40.96 -17.78
C VAL A 443 20.42 -39.58 -17.28
N GLU A 444 20.03 -38.72 -18.21
CA GLU A 444 19.49 -37.41 -17.91
C GLU A 444 17.98 -37.40 -18.04
N SER A 445 17.31 -36.78 -17.08
CA SER A 445 15.88 -36.48 -17.18
C SER A 445 15.64 -35.02 -16.82
N THR A 446 14.51 -34.48 -17.31
CA THR A 446 14.09 -33.12 -16.96
C THR A 446 13.15 -33.20 -15.76
N ILE A 447 13.42 -32.36 -14.75
CA ILE A 447 12.51 -32.08 -13.64
C ILE A 447 12.06 -30.63 -13.72
N LYS A 448 10.99 -30.29 -12.99
CA LYS A 448 10.62 -28.88 -12.75
C LYS A 448 10.92 -28.50 -11.32
N VAL A 449 11.36 -27.27 -11.10
CA VAL A 449 11.65 -26.73 -9.77
C VAL A 449 10.94 -25.41 -9.62
N ARG A 450 10.29 -25.21 -8.47
CA ARG A 450 9.65 -23.95 -8.11
C ARG A 450 10.12 -23.52 -6.73
N ASN A 451 10.54 -22.27 -6.63
CA ASN A 451 10.85 -21.61 -5.36
C ASN A 451 9.57 -21.00 -4.79
N CYS A 452 9.17 -21.46 -3.61
CA CYS A 452 7.97 -21.03 -2.88
C CYS A 452 8.32 -20.02 -1.77
N SER A 453 9.35 -19.20 -1.99
CA SER A 453 9.96 -18.25 -1.05
C SER A 453 10.72 -18.90 0.11
N THR A 454 10.08 -19.80 0.86
CA THR A 454 10.68 -20.42 2.08
C THR A 454 11.09 -21.87 1.88
N PHE A 455 10.67 -22.50 0.79
CA PHE A 455 11.03 -23.86 0.42
C PHE A 455 10.97 -24.02 -1.10
N ASN A 456 11.54 -25.12 -1.60
CA ASN A 456 11.43 -25.53 -2.99
C ASN A 456 10.52 -26.75 -3.11
N VAL A 457 9.80 -26.82 -4.22
CA VAL A 457 9.06 -28.00 -4.65
C VAL A 457 9.59 -28.49 -5.99
N TYR A 458 9.53 -29.80 -6.19
CA TYR A 458 10.14 -30.48 -7.32
C TYR A 458 9.13 -31.37 -8.02
N PHE A 459 8.94 -31.20 -9.32
CA PHE A 459 8.20 -32.16 -10.13
C PHE A 459 9.15 -33.29 -10.52
N LEU A 460 9.06 -34.41 -9.82
CA LEU A 460 9.98 -35.54 -9.95
C LEU A 460 9.33 -36.66 -10.76
N PRO A 461 9.96 -37.12 -11.86
CA PRO A 461 9.49 -38.28 -12.59
C PRO A 461 9.81 -39.58 -11.83
N GLN A 462 8.95 -40.58 -12.01
CA GLN A 462 9.22 -41.96 -11.60
C GLN A 462 10.53 -42.45 -12.21
N THR A 463 11.36 -43.11 -11.41
CA THR A 463 12.60 -43.69 -11.91
C THR A 463 12.33 -45.05 -12.56
N THR A 464 13.02 -45.37 -13.65
CA THR A 464 12.88 -46.66 -14.35
C THR A 464 13.96 -47.67 -13.97
N THR A 465 14.97 -47.24 -13.20
CA THR A 465 16.13 -48.04 -12.82
C THR A 465 16.00 -48.47 -11.36
N LYS A 466 16.14 -49.77 -11.10
CA LYS A 466 16.09 -50.33 -9.74
C LYS A 466 17.23 -49.78 -8.87
N ASN A 467 16.95 -49.47 -7.61
CA ASN A 467 17.87 -48.82 -6.68
C ASN A 467 18.45 -47.50 -7.22
N ALA A 468 17.64 -46.73 -7.96
CA ALA A 468 17.93 -45.34 -8.27
C ALA A 468 17.09 -44.44 -7.38
N ALA A 469 17.68 -43.36 -6.85
CA ALA A 469 16.96 -42.45 -5.98
C ALA A 469 17.48 -41.01 -6.08
N TYR A 470 16.58 -40.05 -5.88
CA TYR A 470 16.93 -38.64 -5.80
C TYR A 470 17.68 -38.34 -4.50
N CYS A 471 18.84 -37.72 -4.65
CA CYS A 471 19.71 -37.32 -3.55
C CYS A 471 19.31 -35.96 -2.99
N PHE A 472 19.05 -35.86 -1.69
CA PHE A 472 18.65 -34.63 -1.03
C PHE A 472 19.44 -34.39 0.23
N GLY A 473 19.84 -33.13 0.44
CA GLY A 473 20.54 -32.73 1.65
C GLY A 473 22.06 -32.94 1.57
N THR A 474 22.75 -32.04 2.26
CA THR A 474 24.21 -31.94 2.30
C THR A 474 24.74 -31.76 3.70
N LYS A 475 23.86 -31.69 4.71
CA LYS A 475 24.29 -31.62 6.10
C LYS A 475 24.72 -33.01 6.56
N PRO A 476 25.80 -33.09 7.36
CA PRO A 476 26.18 -34.34 7.98
C PRO A 476 25.07 -34.77 8.95
N TYR A 477 24.77 -36.06 8.94
CA TYR A 477 23.90 -36.66 9.94
C TYR A 477 24.73 -37.03 11.17
N LYS A 478 24.25 -36.68 12.35
CA LYS A 478 24.83 -37.20 13.60
C LYS A 478 24.24 -38.58 13.83
N GLU A 479 25.06 -39.63 13.66
CA GLU A 479 24.72 -40.94 14.23
C GLU A 479 24.67 -40.77 15.75
N ASN A 480 23.48 -40.71 16.32
CA ASN A 480 23.35 -40.89 17.75
C ASN A 480 23.70 -42.36 18.04
N SER A 481 24.85 -42.57 18.66
CA SER A 481 25.35 -43.84 19.18
C SER A 481 24.51 -44.36 20.36
N SER A 482 23.17 -44.36 20.26
CA SER A 482 22.26 -44.85 21.29
C SER A 482 21.36 -46.01 20.87
N ASP A 483 21.29 -46.37 19.58
CA ASP A 483 20.38 -47.43 19.11
C ASP A 483 21.02 -48.83 19.03
N LYS A 484 22.14 -49.05 19.73
CA LYS A 484 22.69 -50.39 20.00
C LYS A 484 22.65 -50.72 21.50
N LYS A 485 21.47 -50.65 22.10
CA LYS A 485 21.04 -51.48 23.25
C LYS A 485 19.63 -51.06 23.66
N ASN A 486 18.64 -51.69 23.05
CA ASN A 486 17.55 -52.35 23.77
C ASN A 486 16.53 -52.88 22.76
N SER A 487 16.71 -54.14 22.41
CA SER A 487 15.59 -55.02 22.14
C SER A 487 14.80 -55.19 23.44
N PHE A 488 13.83 -54.31 23.73
CA PHE A 488 12.74 -54.63 24.65
C PHE A 488 11.54 -53.69 24.44
N VAL A 489 10.47 -54.29 23.89
CA VAL A 489 9.05 -53.96 24.00
C VAL A 489 8.61 -52.49 23.81
N GLU A 490 7.92 -52.25 22.68
CA GLU A 490 7.04 -51.10 22.44
C GLU A 490 6.11 -50.83 23.63
N SER A 491 6.23 -49.65 24.25
CA SER A 491 5.16 -49.08 25.08
C SER A 491 4.81 -47.68 24.60
N ARG A 492 3.52 -47.53 24.29
CA ARG A 492 2.83 -46.35 23.76
C ARG A 492 3.14 -45.06 24.54
N ASP A 493 3.83 -44.13 23.91
CA ASP A 493 3.85 -42.73 24.35
C ASP A 493 2.54 -42.04 23.95
N ILE A 494 1.77 -41.60 24.95
CA ILE A 494 0.57 -40.78 24.76
C ILE A 494 1.03 -39.38 24.30
N PRO A 495 0.54 -38.84 23.16
CA PRO A 495 0.97 -37.54 22.67
C PRO A 495 0.75 -36.46 23.73
N TRP A 496 1.74 -35.59 23.95
CA TRP A 496 1.65 -34.44 24.87
C TRP A 496 0.38 -33.60 24.67
N ILE A 497 -0.18 -33.55 23.46
CA ILE A 497 -1.45 -32.89 23.16
C ILE A 497 -2.63 -33.51 23.91
N VAL A 498 -2.66 -34.84 24.08
CA VAL A 498 -3.70 -35.54 24.84
C VAL A 498 -3.56 -35.24 26.33
N VAL A 499 -2.33 -35.18 26.85
CA VAL A 499 -2.06 -34.80 28.25
C VAL A 499 -2.49 -33.36 28.52
N VAL A 500 -2.18 -32.43 27.61
CA VAL A 500 -2.58 -31.02 27.71
C VAL A 500 -4.09 -30.87 27.59
N SER A 501 -4.73 -31.63 26.70
CA SER A 501 -6.20 -31.59 26.51
C SER A 501 -6.94 -32.12 27.74
N VAL A 502 -6.43 -33.19 28.36
CA VAL A 502 -6.96 -33.74 29.61
C VAL A 502 -6.75 -32.76 30.77
N LEU A 503 -5.58 -32.10 30.86
CA LEU A 503 -5.33 -31.07 31.88
C LEU A 503 -6.25 -29.86 31.73
N VAL A 504 -6.49 -29.39 30.50
CA VAL A 504 -7.42 -28.28 30.23
C VAL A 504 -8.85 -28.68 30.61
N LEU A 505 -9.29 -29.90 30.27
CA LEU A 505 -10.60 -30.40 30.66
C LEU A 505 -10.76 -30.52 32.18
N ILE A 506 -9.73 -30.98 32.90
CA ILE A 506 -9.72 -31.04 34.36
C ILE A 506 -9.82 -29.63 34.96
N ILE A 507 -9.08 -28.64 34.42
CA ILE A 507 -9.15 -27.25 34.88
C ILE A 507 -10.54 -26.67 34.67
N VAL A 508 -11.15 -26.89 33.50
CA VAL A 508 -12.53 -26.43 33.21
C VAL A 508 -13.53 -27.07 34.17
N LEU A 509 -13.39 -28.36 34.47
CA LEU A 509 -14.23 -29.07 35.44
C LEU A 509 -14.07 -28.52 36.87
N LEU A 510 -12.83 -28.23 37.29
CA LEU A 510 -12.55 -27.65 38.61
C LEU A 510 -13.13 -26.23 38.74
N VAL A 511 -13.05 -25.43 37.68
CA VAL A 511 -13.67 -24.09 37.64
C VAL A 511 -15.19 -24.20 37.70
N ALA A 512 -15.79 -25.13 36.95
CA ALA A 512 -17.24 -25.37 36.99
C ALA A 512 -17.72 -25.83 38.39
N ILE A 513 -16.97 -26.74 39.04
CA ILE A 513 -17.26 -27.18 40.41
C ILE A 513 -17.13 -26.01 41.41
N PHE A 514 -16.13 -25.14 41.22
CA PHE A 514 -15.96 -23.96 42.06
C PHE A 514 -17.12 -22.97 41.90
N ILE A 515 -17.54 -22.69 40.66
CA ILE A 515 -18.71 -21.84 40.36
C ILE A 515 -19.98 -22.44 40.96
N MET A 516 -20.19 -23.76 40.80
CA MET A 516 -21.33 -24.45 41.41
C MET A 516 -21.31 -24.33 42.93
N LYS A 517 -20.15 -24.51 43.60
CA LYS A 517 -20.01 -24.30 45.06
C LYS A 517 -20.31 -22.86 45.50
N GLN A 518 -19.95 -21.85 44.70
CA GLN A 518 -20.28 -20.46 44.99
C GLN A 518 -21.79 -20.20 44.87
N ILE A 519 -22.43 -20.78 43.85
CA ILE A 519 -23.89 -20.71 43.68
C ILE A 519 -24.59 -21.43 44.85
N THR A 520 -24.12 -22.62 45.27
CA THR A 520 -24.72 -23.35 46.40
C THR A 520 -24.57 -22.60 47.73
N LYS A 521 -23.46 -21.88 47.93
CA LYS A 521 -23.27 -21.00 49.10
C LYS A 521 -24.22 -19.81 49.08
N LYS A 522 -24.48 -19.22 47.92
CA LYS A 522 -25.42 -18.09 47.76
C LYS A 522 -26.86 -18.49 48.07
N THR A 523 -27.33 -19.63 47.55
CA THR A 523 -28.66 -20.19 47.87
C THR A 523 -28.83 -20.62 49.33
N ARG A 524 -27.75 -20.86 50.08
CA ARG A 524 -27.81 -21.21 51.53
C ARG A 524 -27.86 -19.99 52.45
N LEU A 525 -27.49 -18.80 51.97
CA LEU A 525 -27.65 -17.55 52.72
C LEU A 525 -29.04 -16.94 52.54
N ASP A 526 -29.65 -17.07 51.36
CA ASP A 526 -30.98 -16.50 51.08
C ASP A 526 -32.14 -17.30 51.71
N SER A 527 -31.90 -18.51 52.22
CA SER A 527 -32.94 -19.37 52.83
C SER A 527 -33.08 -19.23 54.35
N LYS A 528 -32.53 -18.17 54.98
CA LYS A 528 -32.48 -18.05 56.44
C LYS A 528 -32.94 -16.72 57.03
N VAL A 529 -33.62 -15.86 56.28
CA VAL A 529 -34.21 -14.63 56.83
C VAL A 529 -35.64 -14.43 56.32
N GLU A 530 -36.54 -14.33 57.32
CA GLU A 530 -37.89 -13.74 57.33
C GLU A 530 -39.11 -14.55 56.82
N GLU A 531 -39.77 -15.18 57.80
CA GLU A 531 -41.21 -15.43 57.84
C GLU A 531 -41.79 -14.62 59.02
N GLU A 532 -42.53 -13.53 58.75
CA GLU A 532 -43.49 -12.93 59.67
C GLU A 532 -44.85 -12.74 58.97
N LYS A 533 -45.89 -13.36 59.56
CA LYS A 533 -47.35 -13.32 59.27
C LYS A 533 -47.97 -12.06 59.92
N PRO A 534 -49.24 -11.61 59.63
CA PRO A 534 -50.52 -12.39 59.59
C PRO A 534 -51.59 -11.75 58.62
N PRO A 535 -52.94 -11.94 58.66
CA PRO A 535 -53.85 -12.70 59.56
C PRO A 535 -54.90 -13.62 58.84
N PRO A 536 -55.76 -14.36 59.58
CA PRO A 536 -56.66 -15.36 59.02
C PRO A 536 -58.09 -14.84 58.75
N TYR A 537 -58.76 -15.43 57.75
CA TYR A 537 -60.13 -15.14 57.33
C TYR A 537 -61.12 -16.17 57.90
N THR A 538 -62.25 -15.70 58.44
CA THR A 538 -63.48 -16.47 58.68
C THR A 538 -64.58 -16.02 57.71
N PRO A 539 -65.49 -16.90 57.25
CA PRO A 539 -66.52 -16.56 56.26
C PRO A 539 -67.85 -16.20 56.93
N ILE A 540 -68.75 -15.47 56.23
CA ILE A 540 -70.23 -15.57 56.27
C ILE A 540 -70.92 -14.47 55.41
N VAL A 541 -71.75 -14.95 54.47
CA VAL A 541 -73.10 -14.51 54.02
C VAL A 541 -73.34 -13.17 53.30
N GLU A 542 -73.99 -13.31 52.14
CA GLU A 542 -74.68 -12.30 51.31
C GLU A 542 -75.80 -11.55 52.06
N ASN A 543 -75.96 -10.26 51.77
CA ASN A 543 -77.23 -9.66 51.34
C ASN A 543 -77.06 -8.14 51.12
N GLY A 544 -77.69 -7.62 50.05
CA GLY A 544 -78.06 -6.20 49.95
C GLY A 544 -77.57 -5.45 48.71
N ILE A 545 -78.44 -5.40 47.70
CA ILE A 545 -78.38 -4.58 46.47
C ILE A 545 -78.75 -3.09 46.79
N PRO A 546 -78.80 -2.14 45.83
CA PRO A 546 -77.76 -1.18 45.41
C PRO A 546 -78.17 0.31 45.62
N HIS A 547 -77.27 1.25 45.35
CA HIS A 547 -77.56 2.55 44.71
C HIS A 547 -76.23 3.20 44.27
N ILE A 548 -75.92 3.28 42.96
CA ILE A 548 -76.22 4.37 42.00
C ILE A 548 -75.36 5.65 42.17
N HIS A 549 -74.44 5.78 41.20
CA HIS A 549 -73.99 6.96 40.44
C HIS A 549 -73.04 8.06 40.99
N HIS A 550 -72.12 8.38 40.06
CA HIS A 550 -71.49 9.67 39.70
C HIS A 550 -70.19 10.10 40.40
N LYS A 551 -69.10 10.20 39.61
CA LYS A 551 -68.47 11.44 39.06
C LYS A 551 -68.10 12.41 40.19
N GLN A 552 -66.86 12.89 40.34
CA GLN A 552 -66.04 13.54 39.33
C GLN A 552 -64.63 13.82 39.89
N VAL A 553 -63.70 14.06 38.98
CA VAL A 553 -62.33 14.55 39.16
C VAL A 553 -62.32 16.07 39.42
N GLN A 554 -61.47 16.54 40.33
CA GLN A 554 -60.79 17.86 40.37
C GLN A 554 -59.48 17.67 41.17
N ASN A 555 -58.32 18.25 40.83
CA ASN A 555 -57.95 19.35 39.95
C ASN A 555 -56.70 19.01 39.12
#